data_AF-A0A1F9FDN1-F1
#
_entry.id   AF-A0A1F9FDN1-F1
#
_cell.length_a   1.000
_cell.length_b   1.000
_cell.length_c   1.000
_cell.angle_alpha   90.00
_cell.angle_beta   90.00
_cell.angle_gamma   90.00
#
_symmetry.space_group_name_H-M   'P 1'
#
loop_
_entity.id
_entity.type
_entity.pdbx_description
1 polymer ?
#
loop_
_entity_poly.entity_id
_entity_poly.type
_entity_poly.pdbx_seq_one_letter_code
_entity_poly.pdbx_strand_id
1 'polypeptide(L)'
;METLLLFADAPTAGALTSRLAIERGEALARSLATGFLLDIADTCGRWRAQQLGADLNRRVVLYVSHGLDHPTIVEAARRAGARIEEQQGPDPSARLRRAFEAEHERGARAVCAIGTHAPSLPAHLLDEAFRALVWERAVLGPTFDGGCWLVGAQRPAP
;
A
#
# COMPACT_ATOMS: atom_id res chain seq x y z
N MET A 1 -2.76 16.97 -3.82
CA MET A 1 -3.29 15.83 -3.06
C MET A 1 -2.38 14.65 -3.29
N GLU A 2 -1.71 14.21 -2.23
CA GLU A 2 -0.89 12.99 -2.19
C GLU A 2 -1.77 11.81 -1.77
N THR A 3 -1.67 10.67 -2.46
CA THR A 3 -2.45 9.47 -2.11
C THR A 3 -1.54 8.25 -2.06
N LEU A 4 -1.51 7.60 -0.89
CA LEU A 4 -0.77 6.36 -0.66
C LEU A 4 -1.72 5.17 -0.77
N LEU A 5 -1.36 4.20 -1.60
CA LEU A 5 -2.07 2.95 -1.77
C LEU A 5 -1.35 1.86 -1.00
N LEU A 6 -2.06 1.17 -0.13
CA LEU A 6 -1.60 -0.05 0.50
C LEU A 6 -2.29 -1.23 -0.18
N PHE A 7 -1.52 -2.01 -0.93
CA PHE A 7 -2.01 -3.24 -1.56
C PHE A 7 -1.90 -4.39 -0.58
N ALA A 8 -3.03 -5.05 -0.31
CA ALA A 8 -3.12 -6.14 0.65
C ALA A 8 -4.08 -7.23 0.15
N ASP A 9 -3.96 -8.39 0.77
CA ASP A 9 -4.97 -9.44 0.74
C ASP A 9 -5.36 -9.81 2.17
N ALA A 10 -6.60 -10.24 2.36
CA ALA A 10 -7.02 -10.73 3.67
C ALA A 10 -6.19 -11.97 4.07
N PRO A 11 -5.68 -12.03 5.32
CA PRO A 11 -4.87 -13.16 5.79
C PRO A 11 -5.77 -14.37 6.12
N THR A 12 -6.34 -14.99 5.09
CA THR A 12 -7.22 -16.17 5.20
C THR A 12 -6.44 -17.48 5.03
N ALA A 13 -7.01 -18.58 5.54
CA ALA A 13 -6.45 -19.92 5.34
C ALA A 13 -6.51 -20.32 3.86
N GLY A 14 -5.49 -21.02 3.36
CA GLY A 14 -5.41 -21.46 1.95
C GLY A 14 -5.11 -20.36 0.91
N ALA A 15 -5.16 -19.08 1.27
CA ALA A 15 -4.81 -17.97 0.37
C ALA A 15 -3.30 -17.65 0.37
N LEU A 16 -2.55 -18.16 1.35
CA LEU A 16 -1.13 -17.87 1.53
C LEU A 16 -0.28 -18.97 0.90
N THR A 17 -0.01 -18.87 -0.41
CA THR A 17 0.91 -19.76 -1.14
C THR A 17 2.38 -19.36 -0.98
N SER A 18 2.72 -18.69 0.12
CA SER A 18 4.07 -18.17 0.35
C SER A 18 5.04 -19.29 0.73
N ARG A 19 6.33 -19.11 0.39
CA ARG A 19 7.41 -20.02 0.84
C ARG A 19 7.39 -20.22 2.36
N LEU A 20 7.05 -19.17 3.10
CA LEU A 20 6.91 -19.21 4.56
C LEU A 20 5.82 -20.18 5.02
N ALA A 21 4.67 -20.22 4.35
CA ALA A 21 3.60 -21.17 4.67
C ALA A 21 4.05 -22.62 4.41
N ILE A 22 4.80 -22.85 3.33
CA ILE A 22 5.36 -24.17 3.00
C ILE A 22 6.39 -24.62 4.05
N GLU A 23 7.29 -23.73 4.46
CA GLU A 23 8.42 -24.07 5.34
C GLU A 23 8.11 -24.04 6.83
N ARG A 24 7.09 -23.28 7.25
CA ARG A 24 6.79 -23.02 8.68
C ARG A 24 5.32 -23.24 9.04
N GLY A 25 4.49 -23.62 8.08
CA GLY A 25 3.06 -23.87 8.27
C GLY A 25 2.20 -22.62 8.09
N GLU A 26 0.98 -22.84 7.61
CA GLU A 26 0.01 -21.77 7.30
C GLU A 26 -0.38 -20.94 8.53
N ALA A 27 -0.44 -21.56 9.71
CA ALA A 27 -0.83 -20.85 10.94
C ALA A 27 0.15 -19.73 11.28
N LEU A 28 1.46 -20.01 11.24
CA LEU A 28 2.49 -19.00 11.49
C LEU A 28 2.53 -17.95 10.38
N ALA A 29 2.49 -18.38 9.12
CA ALA A 29 2.51 -17.47 7.98
C ALA A 29 1.34 -16.47 8.04
N ARG A 30 0.15 -16.93 8.42
CA ARG A 30 -1.04 -16.08 8.62
C ARG A 30 -0.90 -15.13 9.78
N SER A 31 -0.34 -15.59 10.91
CA SER A 31 -0.07 -14.73 12.06
C SER A 31 0.89 -13.59 11.69
N LEU A 32 1.93 -13.89 10.91
CA LEU A 32 2.90 -12.90 10.45
C LEU A 32 2.29 -11.96 9.40
N ALA A 33 1.55 -12.47 8.42
CA ALA A 33 0.84 -11.64 7.44
C ALA A 33 -0.14 -10.66 8.12
N THR A 34 -0.80 -11.11 9.19
CA THR A 34 -1.68 -10.28 10.02
C THR A 34 -0.90 -9.17 10.72
N GLY A 35 0.19 -9.51 11.43
CA GLY A 35 1.05 -8.52 12.09
C GLY A 35 1.61 -7.50 11.09
N PHE A 36 2.12 -7.98 9.95
CA PHE A 36 2.74 -7.13 8.94
C PHE A 36 1.76 -6.13 8.34
N LEU A 37 0.54 -6.57 8.02
CA LEU A 37 -0.52 -5.69 7.55
C LEU A 37 -0.88 -4.62 8.58
N LEU A 38 -0.96 -4.96 9.87
CA LEU A 38 -1.28 -4.00 10.92
C LEU A 38 -0.13 -3.01 11.16
N ASP A 39 1.12 -3.47 11.15
CA ASP A 39 2.31 -2.64 11.36
C ASP A 39 2.50 -1.62 10.22
N ILE A 40 2.32 -2.06 8.97
CA ILE A 40 2.39 -1.15 7.83
C ILE A 40 1.19 -0.19 7.80
N ALA A 41 0.00 -0.64 8.22
CA ALA A 41 -1.16 0.24 8.35
C ALA A 41 -0.95 1.33 9.41
N ASP A 42 -0.35 1.00 10.55
CA ASP A 42 0.03 2.00 11.56
C ASP A 42 1.06 2.99 11.00
N THR A 43 2.02 2.51 10.19
CA THR A 43 2.98 3.38 9.49
C THR A 43 2.29 4.34 8.52
N CYS A 44 1.36 3.85 7.70
CA CYS A 44 0.55 4.67 6.80
C CYS A 44 -0.29 5.70 7.56
N GLY A 45 -0.87 5.31 8.70
CA GLY A 45 -1.64 6.20 9.57
C GLY A 45 -0.80 7.33 10.15
N ARG A 46 0.41 7.01 10.63
CA ARG A 46 1.38 8.02 11.10
C ARG A 46 1.78 8.97 9.98
N TRP A 47 2.13 8.44 8.80
CA TRP A 47 2.49 9.25 7.63
C TRP A 47 1.36 10.20 7.22
N ARG A 48 0.11 9.72 7.23
CA ARG A 48 -1.08 10.54 6.94
C ARG A 48 -1.31 11.65 7.98
N ALA A 49 -1.07 11.35 9.26
CA ALA A 49 -1.30 12.29 10.36
C ALA A 49 -0.16 13.31 10.54
N GLN A 50 1.00 13.09 9.90
CA GLN A 50 2.18 13.95 10.03
C GLN A 50 1.95 15.30 9.34
N GLN A 51 2.05 16.40 10.11
CA GLN A 51 1.75 17.76 9.64
C GLN A 51 2.99 18.58 9.21
N LEU A 52 4.19 18.01 9.26
CA LEU A 52 5.43 18.75 8.95
C LEU A 52 5.69 18.84 7.45
N GLY A 53 5.32 19.97 6.85
CA GLY A 53 5.80 20.42 5.54
C GLY A 53 5.27 19.67 4.31
N ALA A 54 4.15 18.97 4.46
CA ALA A 54 3.51 18.21 3.38
C ALA A 54 2.06 18.63 3.13
N ASP A 55 1.50 18.20 1.99
CA ASP A 55 0.12 18.49 1.60
C ASP A 55 -0.86 18.06 2.71
N LEU A 56 -1.62 19.03 3.26
CA LEU A 56 -2.59 18.79 4.34
C LEU A 56 -3.73 17.83 3.91
N ASN A 57 -3.82 17.48 2.62
CA ASN A 57 -4.82 16.56 2.08
C ASN A 57 -4.28 15.16 1.76
N ARG A 58 -3.32 14.65 2.55
CA ARG A 58 -2.86 13.25 2.42
C ARG A 58 -4.02 12.25 2.58
N ARG A 59 -4.07 11.27 1.68
CA ARG A 59 -5.02 10.16 1.71
C ARG A 59 -4.30 8.83 1.74
N VAL A 60 -4.90 7.86 2.43
CA VAL A 60 -4.50 6.46 2.36
C VAL A 60 -5.68 5.64 1.83
N VAL A 61 -5.39 4.68 0.96
CA VAL A 61 -6.37 3.75 0.40
C VAL A 61 -5.86 2.34 0.55
N LEU A 62 -6.66 1.47 1.15
CA LEU A 62 -6.36 0.05 1.28
C LEU A 62 -7.01 -0.70 0.12
N TYR A 63 -6.21 -1.15 -0.83
CA TYR A 63 -6.65 -1.90 -2.00
C TYR A 63 -6.56 -3.41 -1.72
N VAL A 64 -7.71 -4.09 -1.69
CA VAL A 64 -7.83 -5.48 -1.25
C VAL A 64 -8.30 -6.36 -2.41
N SER A 65 -7.62 -7.47 -2.72
CA SER A 65 -8.12 -8.37 -3.80
C SER A 65 -9.26 -9.25 -3.32
N HIS A 66 -9.19 -9.74 -2.07
CA HIS A 66 -10.18 -10.65 -1.50
C HIS A 66 -10.42 -10.36 -0.01
N GLY A 67 -11.67 -10.49 0.43
CA GLY A 67 -12.04 -10.38 1.85
C GLY A 67 -12.06 -8.95 2.37
N LEU A 68 -12.74 -8.03 1.68
CA LEU A 68 -12.86 -6.62 2.09
C LEU A 68 -13.41 -6.47 3.52
N ASP A 69 -14.34 -7.34 3.91
CA ASP A 69 -14.97 -7.33 5.24
C ASP A 69 -14.17 -8.14 6.29
N HIS A 70 -12.99 -8.64 5.94
CA HIS A 70 -12.19 -9.42 6.87
C HIS A 70 -11.79 -8.55 8.08
N PRO A 71 -11.90 -9.03 9.33
CA PRO A 71 -11.67 -8.21 10.52
C PRO A 71 -10.30 -7.51 10.53
N THR A 72 -9.24 -8.19 10.09
CA THR A 72 -7.90 -7.59 9.98
C THR A 72 -7.84 -6.47 8.93
N ILE A 73 -8.58 -6.58 7.82
CA ILE A 73 -8.62 -5.56 6.77
C ILE A 73 -9.35 -4.32 7.31
N VAL A 74 -10.48 -4.51 7.99
CA VAL A 74 -11.23 -3.43 8.63
C VAL A 74 -10.38 -2.72 9.69
N GLU A 75 -9.67 -3.48 10.52
CA GLU A 75 -8.78 -2.92 11.55
C GLU A 75 -7.58 -2.19 10.93
N ALA A 76 -6.97 -2.73 9.88
CA ALA A 76 -5.88 -2.07 9.15
C ALA A 76 -6.36 -0.75 8.52
N ALA A 77 -7.54 -0.74 7.89
CA ALA A 77 -8.15 0.47 7.36
C ALA A 77 -8.39 1.51 8.46
N ARG A 78 -8.88 1.09 9.64
CA ARG A 78 -9.07 1.97 10.80
C ARG A 78 -7.74 2.58 11.27
N ARG A 79 -6.69 1.78 11.41
CA ARG A 79 -5.34 2.21 11.85
C ARG A 79 -4.70 3.22 10.89
N ALA A 80 -4.78 2.93 9.59
CA ALA A 80 -4.31 3.85 8.56
C ALA A 80 -5.23 5.08 8.38
N GLY A 81 -6.47 4.99 8.90
CA GLY A 81 -7.59 5.84 8.53
C GLY A 81 -7.77 5.92 7.02
N ALA A 82 -7.68 4.75 6.39
CA ALA A 82 -7.84 4.54 4.97
C ALA A 82 -9.29 4.21 4.64
N ARG A 83 -9.71 4.52 3.41
CA ARG A 83 -10.87 3.86 2.82
C ARG A 83 -10.43 2.54 2.19
N ILE A 84 -11.38 1.60 2.05
CA ILE A 84 -11.14 0.29 1.44
C ILE A 84 -11.66 0.34 0.00
N GLU A 85 -10.88 -0.19 -0.93
CA GLU A 85 -11.26 -0.37 -2.34
C GLU A 85 -10.90 -1.79 -2.78
N GLU A 86 -11.65 -2.33 -3.74
CA GLU A 86 -11.34 -3.63 -4.33
C GLU A 86 -10.26 -3.50 -5.42
N GLN A 87 -9.29 -4.42 -5.44
CA GLN A 87 -8.36 -4.51 -6.56
C GLN A 87 -9.06 -5.06 -7.81
N GLN A 88 -8.99 -4.33 -8.92
CA GLN A 88 -9.60 -4.76 -10.18
C GLN A 88 -8.54 -5.02 -11.24
N GLY A 89 -8.58 -6.18 -11.88
CA GLY A 89 -7.69 -6.50 -13.00
C GLY A 89 -7.25 -7.96 -13.02
N PRO A 90 -6.93 -8.50 -14.21
CA PRO A 90 -6.56 -9.90 -14.37
C PRO A 90 -5.19 -10.26 -13.77
N ASP A 91 -4.31 -9.29 -13.61
CA ASP A 91 -2.94 -9.48 -13.14
C ASP A 91 -2.49 -8.33 -12.22
N PRO A 92 -1.39 -8.49 -11.46
CA PRO A 92 -0.90 -7.47 -10.54
C PRO A 92 -0.62 -6.11 -11.20
N SER A 93 -0.11 -6.10 -12.43
CA SER A 93 0.21 -4.86 -13.14
C SER A 93 -1.06 -4.13 -13.57
N ALA A 94 -2.08 -4.85 -14.03
CA ALA A 94 -3.38 -4.29 -14.37
C ALA A 94 -4.10 -3.74 -13.14
N ARG A 95 -4.01 -4.43 -11.99
CA ARG A 95 -4.56 -3.95 -10.71
C ARG A 95 -3.90 -2.66 -10.25
N LEU A 96 -2.56 -2.61 -10.31
CA LEU A 96 -1.80 -1.41 -9.99
C LEU A 96 -2.20 -0.23 -10.89
N ARG A 97 -2.21 -0.45 -12.22
CA ARG A 97 -2.57 0.59 -13.19
C ARG A 97 -3.98 1.15 -12.93
N ARG A 98 -4.97 0.27 -12.74
CA ARG A 98 -6.36 0.71 -12.50
C ARG A 98 -6.51 1.48 -11.18
N ALA A 99 -5.78 1.08 -10.13
CA ALA A 99 -5.79 1.82 -8.88
C ALA A 99 -5.19 3.24 -9.04
N PHE A 100 -4.09 3.36 -9.79
CA PHE A 100 -3.50 4.67 -10.11
C PHE A 100 -4.46 5.54 -10.92
N GLU A 101 -5.07 4.98 -11.97
CA GLU A 101 -6.07 5.68 -12.80
C GLU A 101 -7.24 6.19 -11.94
N ALA A 102 -7.81 5.32 -11.10
CA ALA A 102 -8.92 5.67 -10.21
C ALA A 102 -8.56 6.80 -9.23
N GLU A 103 -7.37 6.77 -8.62
CA GLU A 103 -6.98 7.84 -7.68
C GLU A 103 -6.68 9.17 -8.39
N HIS A 104 -6.09 9.13 -9.58
CA HIS A 104 -5.88 10.33 -10.39
C HIS A 104 -7.20 10.95 -10.84
N GLU A 105 -8.19 10.14 -11.22
CA GLU A 105 -9.56 10.58 -11.53
C GLU A 105 -10.25 11.20 -10.31
N ARG A 106 -9.98 10.68 -9.11
CA ARG A 106 -10.43 11.25 -7.82
C ARG A 106 -9.64 12.49 -7.39
N GLY A 107 -8.72 12.98 -8.23
CA GLY A 107 -8.02 14.24 -8.06
C GLY A 107 -6.64 14.14 -7.42
N ALA A 108 -6.07 12.93 -7.25
CA ALA A 108 -4.70 12.78 -6.78
C ALA A 108 -3.74 13.42 -7.79
N ARG A 109 -2.75 14.16 -7.28
CA ARG A 109 -1.68 14.75 -8.11
C ARG A 109 -0.45 13.84 -8.15
N ALA A 110 -0.23 13.11 -7.06
CA ALA A 110 0.81 12.12 -6.91
C ALA A 110 0.22 10.91 -6.19
N VAL A 111 0.52 9.73 -6.71
CA VAL A 111 0.09 8.44 -6.15
C VAL A 111 1.32 7.58 -5.93
N CYS A 112 1.46 7.02 -4.73
CA CYS A 112 2.46 5.99 -4.43
C CYS A 112 1.73 4.72 -3.97
N ALA A 113 2.25 3.55 -4.33
CA ALA A 113 1.73 2.26 -3.90
C ALA A 113 2.81 1.42 -3.25
N ILE A 114 2.45 0.76 -2.15
CA ILE A 114 3.29 -0.16 -1.39
C ILE A 114 2.52 -1.45 -1.10
N GLY A 115 3.26 -2.53 -0.82
CA GLY A 115 2.70 -3.79 -0.31
C GLY A 115 2.81 -3.93 1.20
N THR A 116 2.50 -5.12 1.71
CA THR A 116 2.53 -5.44 3.16
C THR A 116 3.81 -6.14 3.61
N HIS A 117 4.75 -6.44 2.72
CA HIS A 117 5.91 -7.28 3.03
C HIS A 117 7.06 -6.57 3.78
N ALA A 118 6.98 -5.25 3.94
CA ALA A 118 8.01 -4.44 4.62
C ALA A 118 7.41 -3.73 5.85
N PRO A 119 7.05 -4.45 6.94
CA PRO A 119 6.36 -3.87 8.09
C PRO A 119 7.19 -2.84 8.86
N SER A 120 8.51 -2.94 8.77
CA SER A 120 9.45 -2.01 9.38
C SER A 120 9.79 -0.80 8.51
N LEU A 121 9.07 -0.59 7.40
CA LEU A 121 9.30 0.52 6.48
C LEU A 121 9.22 1.86 7.24
N PRO A 122 10.29 2.67 7.27
CA PRO A 122 10.23 3.96 7.92
C PRO A 122 9.32 4.94 7.17
N ALA A 123 8.45 5.64 7.89
CA ALA A 123 7.50 6.61 7.30
C ALA A 123 8.20 7.74 6.52
N HIS A 124 9.43 8.12 6.88
CA HIS A 124 10.17 9.18 6.18
C HIS A 124 10.52 8.80 4.73
N LEU A 125 10.65 7.52 4.39
CA LEU A 125 10.88 7.09 3.01
C LEU A 125 9.64 7.33 2.12
N LEU A 126 8.44 7.30 2.71
CA LEU A 126 7.21 7.69 2.01
C LEU A 126 7.22 9.20 1.72
N ASP A 127 7.64 10.02 2.68
CA ASP A 127 7.81 11.47 2.48
C ASP A 127 8.83 11.76 1.38
N GLU A 128 9.96 11.07 1.37
CA GLU A 128 10.98 11.20 0.33
C GLU A 128 10.44 10.82 -1.05
N ALA A 129 9.69 9.72 -1.15
CA ALA A 129 9.07 9.29 -2.40
C ALA A 129 8.09 10.35 -2.96
N PHE A 130 7.21 10.90 -2.11
CA PHE A 130 6.29 11.95 -2.55
C PHE A 130 7.01 13.27 -2.89
N ARG A 131 8.06 13.63 -2.14
CA ARG A 131 8.91 14.80 -2.47
C ARG A 131 9.62 14.63 -3.81
N ALA A 132 10.12 13.44 -4.13
CA ALA A 132 10.73 13.16 -5.42
C ALA A 132 9.73 13.37 -6.56
N LEU A 133 8.47 12.96 -6.36
CA LEU A 133 7.36 13.21 -7.29
C LEU A 133 6.96 14.69 -7.42
N VAL A 134 7.65 15.65 -6.79
CA VAL A 134 7.50 17.08 -7.15
C VAL A 134 8.26 17.39 -8.43
N TRP A 135 9.40 16.74 -8.64
CA TRP A 135 10.34 17.03 -9.74
C TRP A 135 10.37 15.92 -10.79
N GLU A 136 10.06 14.69 -10.38
CA GLU A 136 10.10 13.51 -11.23
C GLU A 136 8.70 13.02 -11.61
N ARG A 137 8.58 12.42 -12.80
CA ARG A 137 7.31 11.85 -13.27
C ARG A 137 6.96 10.53 -12.58
N ALA A 138 7.97 9.79 -12.13
CA ALA A 138 7.83 8.50 -11.48
C ALA A 138 8.97 8.26 -10.48
N VAL A 139 8.70 7.45 -9.46
CA VAL A 139 9.68 7.01 -8.45
C VAL A 139 9.53 5.51 -8.23
N LEU A 140 10.66 4.84 -8.00
CA LEU A 140 10.71 3.43 -7.64
C LEU A 140 11.51 3.26 -6.35
N GLY A 141 11.01 2.45 -5.43
CA GLY A 141 11.73 1.96 -4.26
C GLY A 141 12.24 0.55 -4.53
N PRO A 142 13.49 0.36 -4.97
CA PRO A 142 14.03 -0.96 -5.29
C PRO A 142 14.22 -1.82 -4.04
N THR A 143 14.08 -3.14 -4.18
CA THR A 143 14.47 -4.13 -3.16
C THR A 143 15.77 -4.82 -3.55
N PHE A 144 16.49 -5.39 -2.58
CA PHE A 144 17.79 -6.05 -2.81
C PHE A 144 17.71 -7.29 -3.72
N ASP A 145 16.55 -7.91 -3.81
CA ASP A 145 16.27 -9.08 -4.66
C ASP A 145 15.82 -8.71 -6.08
N GLY A 146 15.91 -7.42 -6.46
CA GLY A 146 15.59 -6.94 -7.80
C GLY A 146 14.10 -6.63 -8.01
N GLY A 147 13.29 -6.68 -6.96
CA GLY A 147 11.91 -6.22 -6.96
C GLY A 147 11.76 -4.73 -6.63
N CYS A 148 10.54 -4.35 -6.28
CA CYS A 148 10.18 -2.98 -5.95
C CYS A 148 9.19 -2.97 -4.77
N TRP A 149 9.54 -2.26 -3.68
CA TRP A 149 8.68 -2.09 -2.51
C TRP A 149 7.75 -0.88 -2.62
N LEU A 150 8.06 0.07 -3.51
CA LEU A 150 7.24 1.25 -3.80
C LEU A 150 7.26 1.63 -5.27
N VAL A 151 6.09 1.84 -5.86
CA VAL A 151 5.96 2.51 -7.16
C VAL A 151 5.20 3.79 -6.96
N GLY A 152 5.66 4.90 -7.53
CA GLY A 152 4.95 6.16 -7.48
C GLY A 152 4.97 6.89 -8.81
N ALA A 153 3.92 7.67 -9.09
CA ALA A 153 3.79 8.45 -10.31
C ALA A 153 2.97 9.71 -10.07
N GLN A 154 3.28 10.76 -10.82
CA GLN A 154 2.42 11.92 -10.96
C GLN A 154 1.22 11.59 -11.86
N ARG A 155 0.15 12.38 -11.71
CA ARG A 155 -0.95 12.38 -12.67
C ARG A 155 -0.38 12.66 -14.09
N PRO A 156 -0.70 11.83 -15.10
CA PRO A 156 -0.30 12.12 -16.47
C PRO A 156 -0.81 13.50 -16.89
N ALA A 157 0.05 14.30 -17.53
CA ALA A 157 -0.40 15.51 -18.20
C ALA A 157 -1.42 15.11 -19.30
N PRO A 158 -2.50 15.91 -19.48
CA PRO A 158 -3.50 15.66 -20.51
C PRO A 158 -2.92 15.73 -21.93
#